data_AF-A0A0G1MHL5-F1
#
_entry.id   AF-A0A0G1MHL5-F1
#
_cell.length_a   1.000
_cell.length_b   1.000
_cell.length_c   1.000
_cell.angle_alpha   90.00
_cell.angle_beta   90.00
_cell.angle_gamma   90.00
#
_symmetry.space_group_name_H-M   'P 1'
#
loop_
_entity.id
_entity.type
_entity.pdbx_description
1 polymer ?
#
loop_
_entity_poly.entity_id
_entity_poly.type
_entity_poly.pdbx_seq_one_letter_code
_entity_poly.pdbx_strand_id
1 'polypeptide(L)'
;EEALAWSIKQDITAFIADHQGINLQTLSEMLGATKFLKFIPSKSRDSSSIWHLEVSAFVEELKAQHRLRAIKMPQAIENTNGTILPPDPGEIATGSGQGIERKAIIPRTRYLIEVLTELRLSYSVHEGRNTPNMLRQLSYQAFEVPEKGLVILVNNEEGNATFIVHHAEENNPTNNWKYFSQLTKDQLKASGQNNLMRA
;
A
#
# COMPACT_ATOMS: atom_id res chain seq x y z
N GLU A 1 -23.33 -13.28 -1.28
CA GLU A 1 -21.93 -13.48 -0.80
C GLU A 1 -21.12 -14.40 -1.70
N GLU A 2 -21.63 -15.57 -2.11
CA GLU A 2 -20.86 -16.47 -2.99
C GLU A 2 -20.40 -15.86 -4.31
N ALA A 3 -21.30 -15.16 -5.02
CA ALA A 3 -20.94 -14.47 -6.26
C ALA A 3 -19.86 -13.40 -6.05
N LEU A 4 -19.91 -12.68 -4.92
CA LEU A 4 -18.91 -11.69 -4.56
C LEU A 4 -17.56 -12.33 -4.22
N ALA A 5 -17.57 -13.41 -3.43
CA ALA A 5 -16.38 -14.19 -3.11
C ALA A 5 -15.72 -14.74 -4.38
N TRP A 6 -16.52 -15.26 -5.31
CA TRP A 6 -16.03 -15.73 -6.61
C TRP A 6 -15.43 -14.60 -7.44
N SER A 7 -16.09 -13.44 -7.53
CA SER A 7 -15.57 -12.26 -8.24
C SER A 7 -14.21 -11.83 -7.69
N ILE A 8 -14.08 -11.65 -6.38
CA ILE A 8 -12.82 -11.22 -5.74
C ILE A 8 -11.70 -12.23 -6.01
N LYS A 9 -11.99 -13.53 -5.96
CA LYS A 9 -11.01 -14.58 -6.28
C LYS A 9 -10.53 -14.44 -7.74
N GLN A 10 -11.45 -14.23 -8.67
CA GLN A 10 -11.13 -14.06 -10.09
C GLN A 10 -10.32 -12.78 -10.31
N ASP A 11 -10.74 -11.65 -9.74
CA ASP A 11 -10.09 -10.35 -9.93
C ASP A 11 -8.64 -10.35 -9.41
N ILE A 12 -8.39 -10.90 -8.20
CA ILE A 12 -7.03 -11.02 -7.67
C ILE A 12 -6.18 -11.97 -8.53
N THR A 13 -6.74 -13.12 -8.93
CA THR A 13 -6.00 -14.13 -9.70
C THR A 13 -5.64 -13.61 -11.09
N ALA A 14 -6.59 -12.96 -11.77
CA ALA A 14 -6.37 -12.32 -13.06
C ALA A 14 -5.32 -11.21 -12.94
N PHE A 15 -5.43 -10.36 -11.91
CA PHE A 15 -4.45 -9.31 -11.68
C PHE A 15 -3.02 -9.83 -11.50
N ILE A 16 -2.84 -10.91 -10.73
CA ILE A 16 -1.53 -11.57 -10.57
C ILE A 16 -1.02 -12.15 -11.89
N ALA A 17 -1.90 -12.75 -12.69
CA ALA A 17 -1.54 -13.36 -13.98
C ALA A 17 -1.14 -12.30 -15.02
N ASP A 18 -1.85 -11.17 -15.05
CA ASP A 18 -1.63 -10.08 -16.01
C ASP A 18 -0.38 -9.25 -15.68
N HIS A 19 0.06 -9.23 -14.42
CA HIS A 19 1.22 -8.46 -13.95
C HIS A 19 2.40 -9.37 -13.63
N GLN A 20 3.04 -9.92 -14.66
CA GLN A 20 4.24 -10.75 -14.50
C GLN A 20 5.32 -10.00 -13.70
N GLY A 21 5.80 -10.63 -12.61
CA GLY A 21 6.81 -10.05 -11.74
C GLY A 21 6.26 -9.13 -10.64
N ILE A 22 4.94 -9.08 -10.45
CA ILE A 22 4.33 -8.40 -9.31
C ILE A 22 4.91 -8.92 -7.99
N ASN A 23 5.22 -7.99 -7.08
CA ASN A 23 5.64 -8.34 -5.74
C ASN A 23 4.42 -8.80 -4.92
N LEU A 24 4.29 -10.12 -4.73
CA LEU A 24 3.19 -10.70 -3.96
C LEU A 24 3.19 -10.29 -2.50
N GLN A 25 4.34 -9.89 -1.95
CA GLN A 25 4.39 -9.36 -0.60
C GLN A 25 3.64 -8.03 -0.53
N THR A 26 3.95 -7.09 -1.41
CA THR A 26 3.26 -5.80 -1.55
C THR A 26 1.76 -5.97 -1.75
N LEU A 27 1.37 -6.86 -2.67
CA LEU A 27 -0.03 -7.15 -2.95
C LEU A 27 -0.73 -7.70 -1.69
N SER A 28 -0.09 -8.61 -0.97
CA SER A 28 -0.64 -9.17 0.26
C SER A 28 -0.75 -8.15 1.38
N GLU A 29 0.23 -7.25 1.55
CA GLU A 29 0.20 -6.16 2.53
C GLU A 29 -0.93 -5.19 2.21
N MET A 30 -1.05 -4.80 0.93
CA MET A 30 -2.10 -3.92 0.43
C MET A 30 -3.50 -4.47 0.73
N LEU A 31 -3.72 -5.77 0.47
CA LEU A 31 -5.01 -6.45 0.70
C LEU A 31 -5.27 -6.84 2.17
N GLY A 32 -4.26 -6.71 3.05
CA GLY A 32 -4.31 -7.25 4.42
C GLY A 32 -4.34 -8.78 4.45
N ALA A 33 -3.71 -9.42 3.46
CA ALA A 33 -3.67 -10.86 3.22
C ALA A 33 -2.30 -11.49 3.51
N THR A 34 -1.39 -10.80 4.22
CA THR A 34 -0.01 -11.25 4.48
C THR A 34 0.10 -12.65 5.08
N LYS A 35 -0.84 -13.04 5.96
CA LYS A 35 -0.86 -14.40 6.53
C LYS A 35 -1.18 -15.52 5.54
N PHE A 36 -1.72 -15.17 4.38
CA PHE A 36 -2.01 -16.10 3.29
C PHE A 36 -0.88 -16.15 2.25
N LEU A 37 0.18 -15.36 2.45
CA LEU A 37 1.39 -15.41 1.64
C LEU A 37 2.30 -16.52 2.17
N LYS A 38 2.60 -17.50 1.31
CA LYS A 38 3.44 -18.65 1.65
C LYS A 38 4.67 -18.68 0.76
N PHE A 39 5.81 -18.98 1.36
CA PHE A 39 7.02 -19.32 0.63
C PHE A 39 6.98 -20.82 0.30
N ILE A 40 6.98 -21.14 -0.98
CA ILE A 40 7.06 -22.52 -1.45
C ILE A 40 8.52 -22.78 -1.83
N PRO A 41 9.29 -23.50 -1.00
CA PRO A 41 10.66 -23.82 -1.33
C PRO A 41 10.68 -24.76 -2.54
N SER A 42 11.67 -24.57 -3.40
CA SER A 42 11.91 -25.48 -4.49
C SER A 42 12.18 -26.90 -3.99
N LYS A 43 11.51 -27.89 -4.61
CA LYS A 43 11.71 -29.32 -4.32
C LYS A 43 12.76 -29.97 -5.22
N SER A 44 13.25 -29.27 -6.24
CA SER A 44 14.16 -29.77 -7.27
C SER A 44 15.22 -28.73 -7.63
N ARG A 45 16.34 -29.17 -8.20
CA ARG A 45 17.40 -28.28 -8.71
C ARG A 45 16.91 -27.34 -9.83
N ASP A 46 15.85 -27.73 -10.54
CA ASP A 46 15.34 -27.03 -11.73
C ASP A 46 14.13 -26.12 -11.48
N SER A 47 13.53 -26.16 -10.28
CA SER A 47 12.44 -25.25 -9.93
C SER A 47 12.96 -24.05 -9.14
N SER A 48 12.43 -22.87 -9.42
CA SER A 48 12.63 -21.69 -8.56
C SER A 48 11.71 -21.77 -7.35
N SER A 49 12.21 -21.32 -6.19
CA SER A 49 11.33 -21.08 -5.04
C SER A 49 10.42 -19.90 -5.36
N ILE A 50 9.14 -20.01 -5.01
CA ILE A 50 8.15 -18.99 -5.34
C ILE A 50 7.37 -18.56 -4.11
N TRP A 51 7.01 -17.29 -4.08
CA TRP A 51 5.96 -16.81 -3.21
C TRP A 51 4.60 -17.17 -3.81
N HIS A 52 3.67 -17.61 -2.97
CA HIS A 52 2.32 -17.99 -3.35
C HIS A 52 1.32 -17.33 -2.42
N LEU A 53 0.35 -16.61 -2.98
CA LEU A 53 -0.77 -16.04 -2.22
C LEU A 53 -1.97 -16.99 -2.30
N GLU A 54 -2.41 -17.51 -1.15
CA GLU A 54 -3.58 -18.39 -1.06
C GLU A 54 -4.89 -17.59 -1.13
N VAL A 55 -5.22 -17.08 -2.33
CA VAL A 55 -6.38 -16.21 -2.57
C VAL A 55 -7.69 -16.83 -2.08
N SER A 56 -7.90 -18.13 -2.31
CA SER A 56 -9.10 -18.82 -1.84
C SER A 56 -9.24 -18.79 -0.32
N ALA A 57 -8.17 -19.10 0.42
CA ALA A 57 -8.18 -19.09 1.87
C ALA A 57 -8.40 -17.68 2.43
N PHE A 58 -7.79 -16.68 1.80
CA PHE A 58 -8.02 -15.27 2.13
C PHE A 58 -9.50 -14.91 2.02
N VAL A 59 -10.14 -15.19 0.88
CA VAL A 59 -11.53 -14.81 0.65
C VAL A 59 -12.50 -15.57 1.55
N GLU A 60 -12.27 -16.86 1.81
CA GLU A 60 -13.09 -17.63 2.75
C GLU A 60 -13.03 -17.06 4.17
N GLU A 61 -11.86 -16.57 4.61
CA GLU A 61 -11.76 -15.93 5.91
C GLU A 61 -12.55 -14.61 5.96
N LEU A 62 -12.48 -13.78 4.92
CA LEU A 62 -13.26 -12.54 4.88
C LEU A 62 -14.75 -12.81 4.98
N LYS A 63 -15.21 -13.86 4.30
CA LYS A 63 -16.59 -14.32 4.37
C LYS A 63 -16.94 -14.78 5.79
N ALA A 64 -16.11 -15.64 6.40
CA ALA A 64 -16.33 -16.13 7.77
C ALA A 64 -16.34 -15.01 8.83
N GLN A 65 -15.59 -13.92 8.60
CA GLN A 65 -15.56 -12.75 9.48
C GLN A 65 -16.64 -11.70 9.16
N HIS A 66 -17.52 -11.94 8.18
CA HIS A 66 -18.48 -10.95 7.66
C HIS A 66 -17.84 -9.64 7.16
N ARG A 67 -16.58 -9.72 6.73
CA ARG A 67 -15.75 -8.63 6.19
C ARG A 67 -15.61 -8.69 4.68
N LEU A 68 -16.40 -9.53 4.01
CA LEU A 68 -16.42 -9.60 2.56
C LEU A 68 -17.03 -8.29 2.01
N ARG A 69 -16.22 -7.57 1.23
CA ARG A 69 -16.58 -6.31 0.57
C ARG A 69 -16.02 -6.35 -0.84
N ALA A 70 -16.69 -5.69 -1.77
CA ALA A 70 -16.17 -5.53 -3.12
C ALA A 70 -14.83 -4.80 -3.07
N ILE A 71 -13.88 -5.30 -3.84
CA ILE A 71 -12.60 -4.64 -4.09
C ILE A 71 -12.37 -4.63 -5.59
N LYS A 72 -11.89 -3.50 -6.10
CA LYS A 72 -11.39 -3.38 -7.47
C LYS A 72 -9.87 -3.31 -7.38
N MET A 73 -9.17 -4.11 -8.17
CA MET A 73 -7.71 -4.08 -8.20
C MET A 73 -7.17 -2.76 -8.76
N PRO A 74 -5.99 -2.29 -8.33
CA PRO A 74 -5.35 -1.11 -8.93
C PRO A 74 -5.09 -1.34 -10.42
N GLN A 75 -4.92 -0.25 -11.17
CA GLN A 75 -4.49 -0.31 -12.57
C GLN A 75 -3.04 -0.77 -12.69
N ALA A 76 -2.19 -0.38 -11.73
CA ALA A 76 -0.79 -0.78 -11.66
C ALA A 76 -0.29 -0.76 -10.20
N ILE A 77 0.73 -1.58 -9.93
CA ILE A 77 1.56 -1.49 -8.73
C ILE A 77 3.01 -1.27 -9.16
N GLU A 78 3.57 -0.12 -8.83
CA GLU A 78 4.93 0.25 -9.21
C GLU A 78 5.87 0.26 -8.00
N ASN A 79 7.00 -0.42 -8.15
CA ASN A 79 8.07 -0.37 -7.16
C ASN A 79 8.96 0.84 -7.42
N THR A 80 9.06 1.70 -6.43
CA THR A 80 9.98 2.83 -6.46
C THR A 80 11.31 2.45 -5.82
N ASN A 81 12.42 2.94 -6.35
CA ASN A 81 13.76 2.67 -5.79
C ASN A 81 14.03 3.43 -4.48
N GLY A 82 13.11 4.30 -4.05
CA GLY A 82 13.30 5.22 -2.93
C GLY A 82 12.37 4.96 -1.75
N THR A 83 12.55 5.76 -0.71
CA THR A 83 11.61 5.84 0.41
C THR A 83 10.48 6.79 0.05
N ILE A 84 9.24 6.33 0.15
CA ILE A 84 8.08 7.21 0.10
C ILE A 84 7.90 7.82 1.47
N LEU A 85 7.85 9.15 1.52
CA LEU A 85 7.71 9.96 2.72
C LEU A 85 8.91 9.71 3.67
N PRO A 86 10.08 10.32 3.37
CA PRO A 86 11.29 10.16 4.18
C PRO A 86 11.06 10.53 5.66
N PRO A 87 11.88 9.99 6.58
CA PRO A 87 11.71 10.22 8.00
C PRO A 87 12.02 11.66 8.39
N ASP A 88 11.23 12.23 9.32
CA ASP A 88 11.63 13.44 10.02
C ASP A 88 12.82 13.15 10.98
N PRO A 89 13.58 14.16 11.45
CA PRO A 89 14.76 13.94 12.29
C PRO A 89 14.55 13.04 13.53
N GLY A 90 13.34 13.02 14.11
CA GLY A 90 12.97 12.16 15.24
C GLY A 90 12.52 10.75 14.86
N GLU A 91 12.44 10.43 13.57
CA GLU A 91 12.00 9.13 13.04
C GLU A 91 13.16 8.25 12.54
N ILE A 92 14.39 8.68 12.81
CA ILE A 92 15.63 7.97 12.50
C ILE A 92 16.20 7.39 13.78
N ALA A 93 16.56 6.10 13.76
CA ALA A 93 17.24 5.45 14.88
C ALA A 93 18.64 6.05 15.07
N THR A 94 18.84 6.78 16.17
CA THR A 94 20.15 7.38 16.52
C THR A 94 21.01 6.49 17.43
N GLY A 95 20.55 5.27 17.73
CA GLY A 95 21.31 4.26 18.47
C GLY A 95 21.25 4.38 20.00
N SER A 96 20.61 3.39 20.65
CA SER A 96 20.79 3.10 22.09
C SER A 96 20.53 1.62 22.47
N GLY A 97 20.26 0.73 21.50
CA GLY A 97 20.13 -0.71 21.77
C GLY A 97 18.84 -1.13 22.49
N GLN A 98 17.90 -0.22 22.77
CA GLN A 98 16.54 -0.61 23.16
C GLN A 98 15.78 -1.06 21.92
N GLY A 99 15.31 -2.31 21.95
CA GLY A 99 14.56 -2.90 20.84
C GLY A 99 13.37 -2.02 20.45
N ILE A 100 13.23 -1.76 19.15
CA ILE A 100 12.08 -1.04 18.60
C ILE A 100 10.83 -1.86 18.93
N GLU A 101 9.93 -1.28 19.73
CA GLU A 101 8.65 -1.92 20.02
C GLU A 101 7.92 -2.20 18.72
N ARG A 102 7.46 -3.45 18.53
CA ARG A 102 6.75 -3.81 17.32
C ARG A 102 5.35 -3.21 17.37
N LYS A 103 5.13 -2.20 16.54
CA LYS A 103 3.83 -1.56 16.38
C LYS A 103 2.84 -2.51 15.72
N ALA A 104 1.56 -2.37 16.06
CA ALA A 104 0.51 -3.14 15.41
C ALA A 104 0.38 -2.76 13.92
N ILE A 105 -0.07 -3.72 13.11
CA ILE A 105 -0.38 -3.52 11.69
C ILE A 105 -1.90 -3.45 11.53
N ILE A 106 -2.38 -2.32 11.05
CA ILE A 106 -3.79 -2.05 10.74
C ILE A 106 -3.91 -1.96 9.21
N PRO A 107 -4.77 -2.74 8.54
CA PRO A 107 -4.82 -2.82 7.07
C PRO A 107 -5.55 -1.60 6.46
N ARG A 108 -5.02 -0.39 6.68
CA ARG A 108 -5.59 0.89 6.20
C ARG A 108 -5.64 0.96 4.67
N THR A 109 -4.64 0.39 4.00
CA THR A 109 -4.60 0.28 2.54
C THR A 109 -5.80 -0.47 1.99
N ARG A 110 -6.21 -1.56 2.65
CA ARG A 110 -7.41 -2.31 2.28
C ARG A 110 -8.67 -1.47 2.47
N TYR A 111 -8.80 -0.76 3.59
CA TYR A 111 -9.95 0.12 3.80
C TYR A 111 -10.03 1.22 2.73
N LEU A 112 -8.88 1.79 2.34
CA LEU A 112 -8.84 2.75 1.25
C LEU A 112 -9.31 2.11 -0.07
N ILE A 113 -8.89 0.89 -0.38
CA ILE A 113 -9.32 0.17 -1.59
C ILE A 113 -10.83 -0.06 -1.59
N GLU A 114 -11.40 -0.48 -0.46
CA GLU A 114 -12.84 -0.67 -0.31
C GLU A 114 -13.58 0.65 -0.60
N VAL A 115 -13.13 1.78 -0.03
CA VAL A 115 -13.70 3.11 -0.29
C VAL A 115 -13.55 3.54 -1.75
N LEU A 116 -12.38 3.37 -2.36
CA LEU A 116 -12.15 3.72 -3.77
C LEU A 116 -13.02 2.85 -4.70
N THR A 117 -13.24 1.59 -4.34
CA THR A 117 -14.13 0.68 -5.06
C THR A 117 -15.59 1.12 -4.96
N GLU A 118 -16.06 1.49 -3.77
CA GLU A 118 -17.42 2.00 -3.56
C GLU A 118 -17.67 3.29 -4.36
N LEU A 119 -16.67 4.17 -4.41
CA LEU A 119 -16.70 5.41 -5.19
C LEU A 119 -16.44 5.20 -6.70
N ARG A 120 -16.14 3.97 -7.12
CA ARG A 120 -15.83 3.57 -8.50
C ARG A 120 -14.64 4.32 -9.11
N LEU A 121 -13.68 4.72 -8.28
CA LEU A 121 -12.50 5.45 -8.70
C LEU A 121 -11.39 4.51 -9.13
N SER A 122 -10.74 4.82 -10.25
CA SER A 122 -9.54 4.11 -10.68
C SER A 122 -8.32 4.65 -9.96
N TYR A 123 -7.36 3.77 -9.65
CA TYR A 123 -6.16 4.16 -8.92
C TYR A 123 -4.96 3.29 -9.27
N SER A 124 -3.77 3.84 -9.08
CA SER A 124 -2.48 3.14 -9.14
C SER A 124 -1.78 3.22 -7.79
N VAL A 125 -0.92 2.26 -7.48
CA VAL A 125 -0.20 2.21 -6.21
C VAL A 125 1.29 2.24 -6.45
N HIS A 126 1.98 3.15 -5.77
CA HIS A 126 3.43 3.25 -5.77
C HIS A 126 3.96 2.81 -4.41
N GLU A 127 4.89 1.87 -4.41
CA GLU A 127 5.51 1.34 -3.20
C GLU A 127 6.94 1.87 -3.03
N GLY A 128 7.26 2.32 -1.82
CA GLY A 128 8.62 2.67 -1.41
C GLY A 128 9.28 1.58 -0.57
N ARG A 129 10.56 1.78 -0.28
CA ARG A 129 11.31 0.94 0.66
C ARG A 129 11.75 1.77 1.86
N ASN A 130 11.68 1.18 3.04
CA ASN A 130 12.31 1.76 4.22
C ASN A 130 13.80 1.47 4.23
N THR A 131 14.60 2.41 4.74
CA THR A 131 16.00 2.17 5.03
C THR A 131 16.14 1.53 6.42
N PRO A 132 17.24 0.79 6.70
CA PRO A 132 17.43 0.11 8.00
C PRO A 132 17.42 1.04 9.21
N ASN A 133 17.66 2.33 9.01
CA ASN A 133 17.75 3.32 10.10
C ASN A 133 16.40 3.98 10.41
N MET A 134 15.33 3.64 9.69
CA MET A 134 14.00 4.20 9.96
C MET A 134 13.36 3.51 11.17
N LEU A 135 12.71 4.27 12.04
CA LEU A 135 11.99 3.71 13.20
C LEU A 135 10.71 2.95 12.82
N ARG A 136 10.21 3.15 11.60
CA ARG A 136 9.04 2.44 11.05
C ARG A 136 9.46 1.18 10.30
N GLN A 137 8.62 0.15 10.38
CA GLN A 137 8.81 -1.17 9.76
C GLN A 137 8.19 -1.21 8.36
N LEU A 138 7.00 -0.64 8.18
CA LEU A 138 6.30 -0.58 6.90
C LEU A 138 6.55 0.75 6.19
N SER A 139 6.74 0.71 4.87
CA SER A 139 6.85 1.92 4.06
C SER A 139 5.46 2.52 3.84
N TYR A 140 5.42 3.82 3.56
CA TYR A 140 4.22 4.39 2.96
C TYR A 140 4.01 3.83 1.56
N GLN A 141 2.74 3.67 1.19
CA GLN A 141 2.28 3.43 -0.16
C GLN A 141 1.56 4.69 -0.65
N ALA A 142 1.83 5.11 -1.88
CA ALA A 142 1.15 6.24 -2.51
C ALA A 142 0.08 5.74 -3.48
N PHE A 143 -1.17 6.07 -3.20
CA PHE A 143 -2.32 5.80 -4.06
C PHE A 143 -2.56 7.04 -4.91
N GLU A 144 -2.39 6.91 -6.22
CA GLU A 144 -2.72 7.96 -7.18
C GLU A 144 -4.13 7.73 -7.71
N VAL A 145 -5.00 8.74 -7.61
CA VAL A 145 -6.39 8.70 -8.06
C VAL A 145 -6.61 9.86 -9.05
N PRO A 146 -6.23 9.67 -10.32
CA PRO A 146 -6.15 10.75 -11.31
C PRO A 146 -7.47 11.49 -11.52
N GLU A 147 -8.59 10.76 -11.50
CA GLU A 147 -9.95 11.30 -11.68
C GLU A 147 -10.33 12.38 -10.65
N LYS A 148 -9.64 12.40 -9.51
CA LYS A 148 -9.86 13.37 -8.42
C LYS A 148 -8.67 14.29 -8.21
N GLY A 149 -7.59 14.13 -8.98
CA GLY A 149 -6.30 14.77 -8.71
C GLY A 149 -5.78 14.45 -7.32
N LEU A 150 -6.04 13.24 -6.78
CA LEU A 150 -5.65 12.89 -5.42
C LEU A 150 -4.37 12.03 -5.40
N VAL A 151 -3.50 12.31 -4.44
CA VAL A 151 -2.49 11.36 -3.96
C VAL A 151 -2.76 11.10 -2.48
N ILE A 152 -2.90 9.82 -2.14
CA ILE A 152 -3.16 9.39 -0.77
C ILE A 152 -1.97 8.56 -0.30
N LEU A 153 -1.23 9.07 0.69
CA LEU A 153 -0.09 8.37 1.29
C LEU A 153 -0.58 7.62 2.53
N VAL A 154 -0.53 6.28 2.47
CA VAL A 154 -1.04 5.40 3.52
C VAL A 154 0.08 4.57 4.11
N ASN A 155 0.06 4.39 5.43
CA ASN A 155 0.91 3.43 6.13
C ASN A 155 0.05 2.55 7.04
N ASN A 156 0.27 1.23 6.98
CA ASN A 156 -0.47 0.26 7.78
C ASN A 156 0.06 0.12 9.22
N GLU A 157 1.24 0.67 9.53
CA GLU A 157 1.79 0.66 10.88
C GLU A 157 1.02 1.62 11.80
N GLU A 158 0.71 1.18 13.01
CA GLU A 158 0.12 2.01 14.07
C GLU A 158 0.99 3.24 14.39
N GLY A 159 0.35 4.34 14.80
CA GLY A 159 1.03 5.62 15.07
C GLY A 159 1.52 6.39 13.83
N ASN A 160 1.42 5.84 12.62
CA ASN A 160 1.63 6.58 11.38
C ASN A 160 0.30 7.12 10.83
N ALA A 161 0.34 8.37 10.33
CA ALA A 161 -0.84 9.05 9.79
C ALA A 161 -1.08 8.71 8.32
N THR A 162 -2.34 8.75 7.88
CA THR A 162 -2.70 8.81 6.46
C THR A 162 -2.72 10.26 6.01
N PHE A 163 -2.09 10.57 4.87
CA PHE A 163 -2.09 11.91 4.28
C PHE A 163 -2.87 11.90 2.96
N ILE A 164 -3.74 12.88 2.75
CA ILE A 164 -4.54 13.05 1.54
C ILE A 164 -4.15 14.39 0.90
N VAL A 165 -3.81 14.37 -0.39
CA VAL A 165 -3.35 15.54 -1.14
C VAL A 165 -4.20 15.69 -2.41
N HIS A 166 -4.81 16.86 -2.64
CA HIS A 166 -5.85 17.08 -3.65
C HIS A 166 -5.41 17.73 -4.98
N HIS A 167 -4.15 18.16 -5.08
CA HIS A 167 -3.65 18.81 -6.29
C HIS A 167 -2.54 17.96 -6.90
N ALA A 168 -2.85 16.72 -7.25
CA ALA A 168 -1.94 15.80 -7.91
C ALA A 168 -2.14 15.80 -9.43
N GLU A 169 -1.15 16.25 -10.19
CA GLU A 169 -1.13 16.25 -11.65
C GLU A 169 0.08 15.46 -12.15
N GLU A 170 -0.13 14.29 -12.75
CA GLU A 170 0.95 13.35 -13.14
C GLU A 170 2.10 14.03 -13.91
N ASN A 171 1.76 14.94 -14.82
CA ASN A 171 2.71 15.64 -15.71
C ASN A 171 3.36 16.89 -15.09
N ASN A 172 3.01 17.27 -13.87
CA ASN A 172 3.55 18.48 -13.25
C ASN A 172 4.59 18.10 -12.18
N PRO A 173 5.84 18.57 -12.32
CA PRO A 173 6.96 18.12 -11.50
C PRO A 173 6.87 18.56 -10.03
N THR A 174 5.97 19.49 -9.69
CA THR A 174 5.89 20.11 -8.36
C THR A 174 4.65 19.74 -7.56
N ASN A 175 3.76 18.93 -8.13
CA ASN A 175 2.51 18.55 -7.50
C ASN A 175 2.04 17.18 -8.02
N ASN A 176 2.93 16.20 -8.07
CA ASN A 176 2.57 14.82 -8.40
C ASN A 176 2.97 13.86 -7.28
N TRP A 177 2.62 12.58 -7.41
CA TRP A 177 2.94 11.59 -6.39
C TRP A 177 4.45 11.51 -6.12
N LYS A 178 5.30 11.66 -7.14
CA LYS A 178 6.77 11.61 -7.01
C LYS A 178 7.28 12.74 -6.14
N TYR A 179 6.78 13.96 -6.38
CA TYR A 179 7.10 15.13 -5.58
C TYR A 179 6.66 14.94 -4.12
N PHE A 180 5.39 14.61 -3.89
CA PHE A 180 4.87 14.45 -2.53
C PHE A 180 5.55 13.30 -1.77
N SER A 181 5.97 12.25 -2.47
CA SER A 181 6.70 11.11 -1.89
C SER A 181 8.10 11.48 -1.40
N GLN A 182 8.68 12.59 -1.86
CA GLN A 182 10.00 13.05 -1.42
C GLN A 182 9.94 13.98 -0.21
N LEU A 183 8.74 14.41 0.20
CA LEU A 183 8.53 15.29 1.34
C LEU A 183 8.42 14.51 2.65
N THR A 184 8.96 15.07 3.74
CA THR A 184 8.74 14.53 5.10
C THR A 184 7.32 14.78 5.58
N LYS A 185 6.91 14.19 6.73
CA LYS A 185 5.55 14.42 7.27
C LYS A 185 5.35 15.88 7.63
N ASP A 186 6.35 16.52 8.21
CA ASP A 186 6.25 17.92 8.62
C ASP A 186 6.18 18.86 7.41
N GLN A 187 6.90 18.55 6.33
CA GLN A 187 6.79 19.28 5.07
C GLN A 187 5.39 19.15 4.43
N LEU A 188 4.80 17.94 4.46
CA LEU A 188 3.44 17.71 3.96
C LEU A 188 2.36 18.41 4.80
N LYS A 189 2.51 18.43 6.12
CA LYS A 189 1.61 19.21 7.00
C LYS A 189 1.68 20.70 6.68
N ALA A 190 2.89 21.23 6.48
CA ALA A 190 3.10 22.64 6.15
C ALA A 190 2.53 23.00 4.76
N SER A 191 2.63 22.10 3.77
CA SER A 191 2.05 22.34 2.44
C SER A 191 0.51 22.30 2.45
N GLY A 192 -0.10 21.42 3.24
CA GLY A 192 -1.55 21.35 3.42
C GLY A 192 -2.16 22.61 4.05
N GLN A 193 -1.48 23.23 5.03
CA GLN A 193 -1.94 24.46 5.67
C GLN A 193 -1.97 25.66 4.72
N ASN A 194 -1.06 25.72 3.75
CA ASN A 194 -1.00 26.80 2.76
C ASN A 194 -2.12 26.71 1.69
N ASN A 195 -2.61 25.50 1.40
CA ASN A 195 -3.71 25.30 0.44
C ASN A 195 -5.08 25.61 1.05
N LEU A 196 -5.27 25.36 2.36
CA LEU A 196 -6.49 25.73 3.09
C LEU A 196 -6.67 27.23 3.29
N MET A 197 -5.60 28.03 3.22
CA MET A 197 -5.69 29.50 3.25
C MET A 197 -5.90 30.15 1.88
N ARG A 198 -5.91 29.35 0.79
CA ARG A 198 -6.09 29.82 -0.59
C ARG A 198 -7.38 29.34 -1.25
N ALA A 199 -8.13 28.45 -0.59
CA ALA A 199 -9.48 28.02 -0.99
C ALA A 199 -10.53 28.83 -0.25
#